data_AF-A0A9D0T1I7-F1
#
_entry.id   AF-A0A9D0T1I7-F1
#
_cell.length_a   1.000
_cell.length_b   1.000
_cell.length_c   1.000
_cell.angle_alpha   90.00
_cell.angle_beta   90.00
_cell.angle_gamma   90.00
#
_symmetry.space_group_name_H-M   'P 1'
#
loop_
_entity.id
_entity.type
_entity.pdbx_description
1 polymer ?
#
loop_
_entity_poly.entity_id
_entity_poly.type
_entity_poly.pdbx_seq_one_letter_code
_entity_poly.pdbx_strand_id
1 'polypeptide(L)'
;MDNCKKTCLVDCDAGRRMGCATFCCRKLVRLQPDEMEPTDDATPPKGFVDKDPEGYCIYFDRNSGHCTNWERRPKVCREYECNSDFLLQVVLRKGFKNIADLAKTAVNTHILKENYIKIPVLHSPSDKNNNTV
;
A
#
# COMPACT_ATOMS: atom_id res chain seq x y z
N MET A 1 4.02 -6.57 -27.35
CA MET A 1 4.79 -5.74 -26.39
C MET A 1 3.91 -4.53 -26.11
N ASP A 2 2.96 -4.67 -25.20
CA ASP A 2 1.99 -3.59 -24.92
C ASP A 2 2.31 -2.94 -23.58
N ASN A 3 3.18 -1.95 -23.70
CA ASN A 3 3.60 -1.03 -22.65
C ASN A 3 2.49 -0.01 -22.39
N CYS A 4 1.36 -0.44 -21.82
CA CYS A 4 0.35 0.49 -21.30
C CYS A 4 0.57 0.64 -19.80
N LYS A 5 1.44 1.59 -19.41
CA LYS A 5 1.47 2.17 -18.06
C LYS A 5 0.18 2.98 -17.82
N LYS A 6 -0.99 2.35 -17.89
CA LYS A 6 -2.19 2.89 -17.24
C LYS A 6 -1.95 2.69 -15.75
N THR A 7 -1.98 3.77 -14.98
CA THR A 7 -2.10 3.71 -13.52
C THR A 7 -3.41 2.99 -13.22
N CYS A 8 -3.36 1.68 -12.99
CA CYS A 8 -4.52 0.91 -12.56
C CYS A 8 -4.80 1.28 -11.10
N LEU A 9 -5.92 1.95 -10.87
CA LEU A 9 -6.38 2.26 -9.52
C LEU A 9 -6.82 0.95 -8.86
N VAL A 10 -6.07 0.50 -7.85
CA VAL A 10 -6.47 -0.66 -7.04
C VAL A 10 -7.76 -0.31 -6.29
N ASP A 11 -8.73 -1.23 -6.29
CA ASP A 11 -9.90 -1.13 -5.43
C ASP A 11 -9.47 -1.47 -3.99
N CYS A 12 -9.07 -0.43 -3.26
CA CYS A 12 -8.64 -0.58 -1.87
C CYS A 12 -9.77 -1.13 -0.98
N ASP A 13 -11.05 -0.92 -1.32
CA ASP A 13 -12.19 -1.41 -0.54
C ASP A 13 -12.35 -2.92 -0.70
N ALA A 14 -12.33 -3.41 -1.94
CA ALA A 14 -12.25 -4.84 -2.21
C ALA A 14 -11.01 -5.46 -1.58
N GLY A 15 -9.86 -4.79 -1.68
CA GLY A 15 -8.61 -5.22 -1.07
C GLY A 15 -8.71 -5.43 0.44
N ARG A 16 -9.38 -4.52 1.16
CA ARG A 16 -9.60 -4.67 2.61
C ARG A 16 -10.45 -5.89 2.94
N ARG A 17 -11.53 -6.15 2.19
CA ARG A 17 -12.36 -7.36 2.36
C ARG A 17 -11.55 -8.65 2.14
N MET A 18 -10.51 -8.59 1.32
CA MET A 18 -9.57 -9.69 1.07
C MET A 18 -8.42 -9.78 2.10
N GLY A 19 -8.40 -8.92 3.12
CA GLY A 19 -7.39 -8.94 4.18
C GLY A 19 -6.15 -8.07 3.92
N CYS A 20 -6.15 -7.23 2.88
CA CYS A 20 -5.07 -6.25 2.69
C CYS A 20 -5.02 -5.23 3.85
N ALA A 21 -6.18 -4.88 4.43
CA ALA A 21 -6.32 -3.97 5.57
C ALA A 21 -5.44 -2.71 5.48
N THR A 22 -5.36 -2.10 4.28
CA THR A 22 -4.49 -0.96 4.00
C THR A 22 -3.02 -1.26 4.32
N PHE A 23 -2.46 -2.32 3.72
CA PHE A 23 -1.10 -2.79 3.99
C PHE A 23 -0.02 -1.71 3.82
N CYS A 24 -0.23 -0.71 2.96
CA CYS A 24 0.66 0.45 2.86
C CYS A 24 0.83 1.18 4.21
N CYS A 25 -0.19 1.24 5.06
CA CYS A 25 -0.09 1.81 6.41
C CYS A 25 0.79 1.00 7.37
N ARG A 26 1.14 -0.24 7.03
CA ARG A 26 2.08 -1.08 7.80
C ARG A 26 3.53 -0.91 7.33
N LYS A 27 3.78 -0.26 6.18
CA LYS A 27 5.14 -0.01 5.66
C LYS A 27 5.82 1.21 6.31
N LEU A 28 7.14 1.29 6.17
CA LEU A 28 7.89 2.53 6.40
C LEU A 28 7.69 3.46 5.20
N VAL A 29 7.02 4.59 5.43
CA VAL A 29 6.61 5.54 4.39
C VAL A 29 7.54 6.74 4.45
N ARG A 30 8.46 6.84 3.50
CA ARG A 30 9.36 7.99 3.36
C ARG A 30 8.62 9.15 2.68
N LEU A 31 8.67 10.32 3.30
CA LEU A 31 8.11 11.56 2.79
C LEU A 31 9.05 12.15 1.72
N GLN A 32 8.47 12.76 0.69
CA GLN A 32 9.24 13.62 -0.22
C GLN A 32 9.58 14.95 0.47
N PRO A 33 10.62 15.68 0.03
CA PRO A 33 11.03 16.93 0.68
C PRO A 33 9.91 17.98 0.80
N ASP A 34 9.00 18.03 -0.17
CA ASP A 34 7.82 18.92 -0.19
C ASP A 34 6.65 18.42 0.69
N GLU A 35 6.76 17.20 1.22
CA GLU A 35 5.78 16.59 2.14
C GLU A 35 6.29 16.56 3.59
N MET A 36 7.51 17.05 3.85
CA MET A 36 8.09 17.12 5.19
C MET A 36 7.69 18.44 5.86
N GLU A 37 7.03 18.34 7.01
CA GLU A 37 6.70 19.52 7.81
C GLU A 37 7.98 20.13 8.43
N PRO A 38 8.16 21.45 8.36
CA PRO A 38 9.31 22.12 8.97
C PRO A 38 9.27 21.99 10.49
N THR A 39 10.44 22.04 11.11
CA THR A 39 10.60 22.02 12.56
C THR A 39 10.93 23.43 13.07
N ASP A 40 10.26 23.86 14.14
CA ASP A 40 10.42 25.20 14.70
C ASP A 40 11.80 25.44 15.36
N ASP A 41 12.50 24.36 15.73
CA ASP A 41 13.76 24.38 16.49
C ASP A 41 15.01 24.23 15.62
N ALA A 42 14.88 24.45 14.30
CA ALA A 42 15.95 24.30 13.31
C ALA A 42 16.57 22.88 13.22
N THR A 43 15.91 21.86 13.76
CA THR A 43 16.31 20.47 13.51
C THR A 43 15.95 20.04 12.07
N PRO A 44 16.49 18.92 11.57
CA PRO A 44 16.07 18.42 10.26
C PRO A 44 14.60 17.97 10.27
N PRO A 45 13.79 18.38 9.26
CA PRO A 45 12.43 17.90 9.08
C PRO A 45 12.34 16.37 9.07
N LYS A 46 11.26 15.85 9.65
CA LYS A 46 11.08 14.40 9.73
C LYS A 46 10.79 13.82 8.35
N GLY A 47 11.61 12.84 7.94
CA GLY A 47 11.49 12.22 6.61
C GLY A 47 10.54 11.04 6.48
N PHE A 48 9.77 10.68 7.52
CA PHE A 48 8.88 9.51 7.51
C PHE A 48 7.56 9.79 8.20
N VAL A 49 6.49 9.14 7.76
CA VAL A 49 5.20 9.16 8.47
C VAL A 49 5.33 8.49 9.84
N ASP A 50 4.70 9.07 10.86
CA ASP A 50 4.67 8.51 12.22
C ASP A 50 4.02 7.13 12.29
N LYS A 51 4.51 6.37 13.26
CA LYS A 51 3.97 5.08 13.65
C LYS A 51 3.47 5.17 15.08
N ASP A 52 2.34 4.53 15.34
CA ASP A 52 1.90 4.28 16.70
C ASP A 52 2.81 3.22 17.38
N PRO A 53 2.70 3.02 18.70
CA PRO A 53 3.51 2.03 19.42
C PRO A 53 3.35 0.59 18.94
N GLU A 54 2.27 0.27 18.21
CA GLU A 54 2.02 -1.05 17.62
C GLU A 54 2.61 -1.19 16.20
N GLY A 55 3.16 -0.12 15.64
CA GLY A 55 3.80 -0.10 14.32
C GLY A 55 2.87 0.23 13.15
N TYR A 56 1.65 0.68 13.41
CA TYR A 56 0.73 1.18 12.39
C TYR A 56 1.01 2.64 12.09
N CYS A 57 0.85 3.05 10.82
CA CYS A 57 0.81 4.46 10.46
C CYS A 57 -0.22 5.19 11.32
N ILE A 58 0.10 6.39 11.82
CA ILE A 58 -0.83 7.21 12.62
C ILE A 58 -2.16 7.52 11.93
N TYR A 59 -2.22 7.41 10.61
CA TYR A 59 -3.45 7.61 9.82
C TYR A 59 -4.26 6.32 9.62
N PHE A 60 -3.85 5.19 10.20
CA PHE A 60 -4.59 3.93 10.10
C PHE A 60 -5.70 3.86 11.14
N ASP A 61 -6.95 3.85 10.70
CA ASP A 61 -8.08 3.53 11.56
C ASP A 61 -8.23 2.01 11.68
N ARG A 62 -7.93 1.47 12.87
CA ARG A 62 -8.01 0.03 13.17
C ARG A 62 -9.43 -0.52 13.11
N ASN A 63 -10.45 0.32 13.36
CA ASN A 63 -11.83 -0.15 13.41
C ASN A 63 -12.39 -0.36 12.00
N SER A 64 -12.17 0.59 11.10
CA SER A 64 -12.62 0.49 9.70
C SER A 64 -11.60 -0.15 8.75
N GLY A 65 -10.33 -0.19 9.16
CA GLY A 65 -9.21 -0.53 8.28
C GLY A 65 -8.89 0.55 7.25
N HIS A 66 -9.43 1.76 7.37
CA HIS A 66 -9.26 2.86 6.40
C HIS A 66 -8.05 3.74 6.74
N CYS A 67 -7.53 4.43 5.73
CA CYS A 67 -6.60 5.54 5.95
C CYS A 67 -7.41 6.82 6.16
N THR A 68 -7.28 7.45 7.32
CA THR A 68 -7.95 8.71 7.66
C THR A 68 -7.37 9.91 6.91
N ASN A 69 -6.17 9.76 6.33
CA ASN A 69 -5.50 10.80 5.55
C ASN A 69 -5.58 10.56 4.03
N TRP A 70 -6.69 9.99 3.55
CA TRP A 70 -6.81 9.51 2.16
C TRP A 70 -6.49 10.57 1.10
N GLU A 71 -7.05 11.77 1.25
CA GLU A 71 -6.94 12.89 0.30
C GLU A 71 -5.55 13.55 0.31
N ARG A 72 -4.86 13.52 1.46
CA ARG A 72 -3.50 14.10 1.62
C ARG A 72 -2.45 13.03 1.81
N ARG A 73 -2.70 11.80 1.33
CA ARG A 73 -1.74 10.69 1.41
C ARG A 73 -0.42 11.12 0.79
N PRO A 74 0.73 10.80 1.40
CA PRO A 74 2.03 11.03 0.76
C PRO A 74 2.13 10.39 -0.62
N LYS A 75 3.00 10.93 -1.48
CA LYS A 75 3.17 10.49 -2.88
C LYS A 75 3.40 9.00 -2.98
N VAL A 76 4.29 8.45 -2.15
CA VAL A 76 4.57 7.01 -2.11
C VAL A 76 3.33 6.17 -1.74
N CYS A 77 2.42 6.71 -0.93
CA CYS A 77 1.16 6.04 -0.58
C CYS A 77 0.13 6.12 -1.70
N ARG A 78 0.16 7.17 -2.54
CA ARG A 78 -0.70 7.31 -3.73
C ARG A 78 -0.23 6.43 -4.88
N GLU A 79 1.08 6.28 -5.03
CA GLU A 79 1.72 5.46 -6.08
C GLU A 79 1.83 3.98 -5.71
N TYR A 80 1.51 3.62 -4.46
CA TYR A 80 1.57 2.25 -3.98
C TYR A 80 0.57 1.34 -4.71
N GLU A 81 1.08 0.23 -5.23
CA GLU A 81 0.32 -0.76 -5.99
C GLU A 81 0.38 -2.14 -5.31
N CYS A 82 -0.78 -2.64 -4.87
CA CYS A 82 -0.88 -3.87 -4.09
C CYS A 82 -0.52 -5.13 -4.88
N ASN A 83 -0.90 -5.20 -6.16
CA ASN A 83 -0.82 -6.44 -6.94
C ASN A 83 0.60 -6.80 -7.40
N SER A 84 1.55 -5.88 -7.26
CA SER A 84 2.97 -6.07 -7.52
C SER A 84 3.79 -6.20 -6.24
N ASP A 85 3.19 -5.92 -5.07
CA ASP A 85 3.89 -5.96 -3.80
C ASP A 85 4.05 -7.40 -3.28
N PHE A 86 5.28 -7.92 -3.40
CA PHE A 86 5.63 -9.24 -2.88
C PHE A 86 5.44 -9.34 -1.35
N LEU A 87 5.71 -8.28 -0.59
CA LEU A 87 5.56 -8.34 0.86
C LEU A 87 4.10 -8.53 1.27
N LEU A 88 3.16 -7.90 0.55
CA LEU A 88 1.74 -8.16 0.74
C LEU A 88 1.41 -9.64 0.51
N GLN A 89 2.00 -10.27 -0.51
CA GLN A 89 1.77 -11.69 -0.80
C GLN A 89 2.25 -12.61 0.33
N VAL A 90 3.37 -12.26 0.98
CA VAL A 90 3.85 -12.97 2.17
C VAL A 90 2.87 -12.79 3.32
N VAL A 91 2.44 -11.55 3.58
CA VAL A 91 1.50 -11.21 4.66
C VAL A 91 0.17 -11.92 4.52
N LEU A 92 -0.42 -11.93 3.32
CA LEU A 92 -1.71 -12.58 3.09
C LEU A 92 -1.68 -14.10 3.32
N ARG A 93 -0.50 -14.73 3.23
CA ARG A 93 -0.36 -16.20 3.37
C ARG A 93 0.15 -16.63 4.74
N LYS A 94 1.03 -15.84 5.35
CA LYS A 94 1.77 -16.22 6.55
C LYS A 94 1.49 -15.30 7.74
N GLY A 95 0.84 -14.16 7.53
CA GLY A 95 0.79 -13.08 8.50
C GLY A 95 2.17 -12.47 8.73
N PHE A 96 2.27 -11.57 9.71
CA PHE A 96 3.55 -11.06 10.22
C PHE A 96 3.33 -10.40 11.58
N LYS A 97 4.40 -10.34 12.41
CA LYS A 97 4.36 -9.64 13.70
C LYS A 97 4.90 -8.22 13.63
N ASN A 98 6.00 -8.02 12.90
CA ASN A 98 6.65 -6.73 12.72
C ASN A 98 7.45 -6.72 11.40
N ILE A 99 8.01 -5.56 11.03
CA ILE A 99 8.70 -5.42 9.74
C ILE A 99 9.97 -6.28 9.63
N ALA A 100 10.67 -6.53 10.73
CA ALA A 100 11.87 -7.37 10.74
C ALA A 100 11.52 -8.85 10.54
N ASP A 101 10.45 -9.32 11.19
CA ASP A 101 9.88 -10.66 10.99
C ASP A 101 9.43 -10.85 9.54
N LEU A 102 8.67 -9.89 9.01
CA LEU A 102 8.24 -9.90 7.61
C LEU A 102 9.43 -9.97 6.64
N ALA A 103 10.48 -9.18 6.86
CA ALA A 103 11.68 -9.21 6.02
C ALA A 103 12.36 -10.59 6.03
N LYS A 104 12.50 -11.21 7.22
CA LYS A 104 13.05 -12.56 7.37
C LYS A 104 12.18 -13.62 6.69
N THR A 105 10.86 -13.54 6.86
CA THR A 105 9.93 -14.46 6.20
C THR A 105 9.98 -14.30 4.69
N ALA A 106 10.07 -13.08 4.18
CA ALA A 106 10.10 -12.78 2.76
C ALA A 106 11.32 -13.39 2.06
N VAL A 107 12.50 -13.31 2.66
CA VAL A 107 13.74 -13.92 2.12
C VAL A 107 13.61 -15.45 1.96
N ASN A 108 12.87 -16.11 2.85
CA ASN A 108 12.68 -17.56 2.86
C ASN A 108 11.38 -18.01 2.19
N THR A 109 10.71 -17.12 1.46
CA THR A 109 9.42 -17.41 0.83
C THR A 109 9.55 -17.31 -0.68
N HIS A 110 9.08 -18.34 -1.36
CA HIS A 110 8.99 -18.34 -2.82
C HIS A 110 7.51 -18.36 -3.23
N ILE A 111 7.08 -17.32 -3.96
CA ILE A 111 5.72 -17.20 -4.50
C ILE A 111 5.85 -16.76 -5.96
N LEU A 112 5.41 -17.61 -6.89
CA LEU A 112 5.37 -17.28 -8.31
C LEU A 112 4.34 -16.17 -8.57
N LYS A 113 4.63 -15.28 -9.52
CA LYS A 113 3.76 -14.13 -9.84
C LYS A 113 2.36 -14.57 -10.30
N GLU A 114 2.24 -15.69 -11.00
CA GLU A 114 0.94 -16.26 -11.39
C GLU A 114 0.07 -16.63 -10.18
N ASN A 115 0.69 -16.92 -9.04
CA ASN A 115 0.00 -17.33 -7.83
C ASN A 115 -0.33 -16.14 -6.92
N TYR A 116 -0.02 -14.90 -7.31
CA TYR A 116 -0.33 -13.73 -6.49
C TYR A 116 -1.85 -13.58 -6.30
N ILE A 117 -2.26 -13.32 -5.05
CA ILE A 117 -3.64 -12.91 -4.76
C ILE A 117 -3.77 -11.49 -5.31
N LYS A 118 -4.67 -11.32 -6.28
CA LYS A 118 -4.90 -10.03 -6.95
C LYS A 118 -6.11 -9.34 -6.32
N ILE A 119 -5.87 -8.14 -5.81
CA ILE A 119 -6.92 -7.20 -5.43
C ILE A 119 -7.54 -6.66 -6.73
N PRO A 120 -8.88 -6.61 -6.82
CA PRO A 120 -9.57 -6.01 -7.95
C PRO A 120 -9.08 -4.60 -8.26
N VAL A 121 -9.14 -4.22 -9.53
CA VAL A 121 -8.87 -2.85 -9.97
C VAL A 121 -10.19 -2.14 -10.22
N LEU A 122 -10.22 -0.84 -9.94
CA LEU A 122 -11.31 0.02 -10.38
C LEU A 122 -11.15 0.22 -11.89
N HIS A 123 -12.05 -0.37 -12.67
CA HIS A 123 -12.12 -0.11 -14.10
C HIS A 123 -12.62 1.32 -14.32
N SER A 124 -11.92 2.08 -15.17
CA SER A 124 -12.44 3.36 -15.61
C SER A 124 -13.67 3.12 -16.50
N PRO A 125 -14.70 3.98 -16.46
CA PRO A 125 -15.88 3.84 -17.32
C PRO A 125 -15.57 3.82 -18.83
N SER A 126 -14.36 4.20 -19.24
CA SER A 126 -13.88 4.12 -20.63
C SER A 126 -13.55 2.70 -21.12
N ASP A 127 -13.53 1.69 -20.25
CA ASP A 127 -13.29 0.29 -20.66
C ASP A 127 -14.60 -0.45 -21.06
N LYS A 128 -15.76 0.23 -21.03
CA LYS A 128 -17.06 -0.30 -21.49
C LYS A 128 -17.37 0.17 -22.92
N ASN A 129 -16.59 -0.24 -23.92
CA ASN A 129 -17.01 -0.23 -25.31
C ASN A 129 -16.03 -1.08 -26.10
N ASN A 130 -16.31 -2.39 -26.17
CA ASN A 130 -15.91 -3.29 -27.26
C ASN A 130 -16.54 -4.65 -26.95
N ASN A 131 -17.85 -4.75 -27.20
CA ASN A 131 -18.51 -5.99 -27.63
C ASN A 131 -19.83 -5.58 -28.25
N THR A 132 -19.73 -5.17 -29.51
CA THR A 132 -20.80 -5.21 -30.49
C THR A 132 -21.26 -6.67 -30.62
N VAL A 133 -22.55 -6.91 -30.44
CA VAL A 133 -23.24 -8.10 -30.97
C VAL A 133 -23.68 -7.79 -32.39
#